data_AF-A0A942HL12-F1
#
_entry.id   AF-A0A942HL12-F1
#
_cell.length_a   1.000
_cell.length_b   1.000
_cell.length_c   1.000
_cell.angle_alpha   90.00
_cell.angle_beta   90.00
_cell.angle_gamma   90.00
#
_symmetry.space_group_name_H-M   'P 1'
#
loop_
_entity.id
_entity.type
_entity.pdbx_description
1 polymer ?
#
loop_
_entity_poly.entity_id
_entity_poly.type
_entity_poly.pdbx_seq_one_letter_code
_entity_poly.pdbx_strand_id
1 'polypeptide(L)'
;MPKSARYCQTCRLQISNRAFKRHTLSVVHKKGKLIRAMLERNCITHAEISRRVGLTRERVRQLALKMGFANGRSRHAICRMERRKKEMAEFFVAAQQRGFSVEPLGRKSAYINGKLCVQRNACWHAMGNGKHTYTFLSIRQPLVKFDICAWKLPDGRFLILPRKLVDFAQTSFNPEKTDYLGTNSSSHYYRDYFEKWTLLGGPHTSK
;
A
#
# COMPACT_ATOMS: atom_id res chain seq x y z
N MET A 1 -4.04 53.32 4.36
CA MET A 1 -3.89 52.03 5.10
C MET A 1 -4.50 50.89 4.29
N PRO A 2 -3.78 49.80 4.01
CA PRO A 2 -4.34 48.67 3.27
C PRO A 2 -5.42 47.99 4.12
N LYS A 3 -6.61 47.81 3.54
CA LYS A 3 -7.76 47.19 4.20
C LYS A 3 -7.39 45.75 4.57
N SER A 4 -7.25 45.45 5.87
CA SER A 4 -6.95 44.10 6.36
C SER A 4 -7.98 43.11 5.81
N ALA A 5 -7.51 42.15 5.02
CA ALA A 5 -8.35 41.09 4.51
C ALA A 5 -8.51 40.02 5.59
N ARG A 6 -9.73 39.54 5.83
CA ARG A 6 -10.01 38.45 6.77
C ARG A 6 -10.24 37.15 6.02
N TYR A 7 -9.69 36.06 6.53
CA TYR A 7 -9.97 34.72 6.02
C TYR A 7 -11.18 34.14 6.74
N CYS A 8 -12.11 33.56 5.98
CA CYS A 8 -13.17 32.76 6.58
C CYS A 8 -12.61 31.42 7.06
N GLN A 9 -12.76 31.08 8.34
CA GLN A 9 -12.23 29.83 8.91
C GLN A 9 -12.85 28.57 8.27
N THR A 10 -14.08 28.67 7.77
CA THR A 10 -14.84 27.53 7.22
C THR A 10 -14.53 27.29 5.74
N CYS A 11 -14.54 28.31 4.89
CA CYS A 11 -14.28 28.14 3.45
C CYS A 11 -12.85 28.55 3.02
N ARG A 12 -12.03 29.10 3.94
CA ARG A 12 -10.66 29.61 3.68
C ARG A 12 -10.54 30.63 2.56
N LEU A 13 -11.63 31.30 2.19
CA LEU A 13 -11.60 32.40 1.23
C LEU A 13 -11.22 33.71 1.93
N GLN A 14 -10.38 34.50 1.25
CA GLN A 14 -10.01 35.84 1.64
C GLN A 14 -11.15 36.81 1.27
N ILE A 15 -11.64 37.58 2.25
CA ILE A 15 -12.81 38.44 2.12
C ILE A 15 -12.47 39.83 2.68
N SER A 16 -13.03 40.88 2.09
CA SER A 16 -12.91 42.23 2.63
C SER A 16 -13.71 42.39 3.93
N ASN A 17 -13.22 43.19 4.87
CA ASN A 17 -13.86 43.37 6.18
C ASN A 17 -15.36 43.73 6.10
N ARG A 18 -15.75 44.57 5.13
CA ARG A 18 -17.16 44.97 4.94
C ARG A 18 -18.06 43.82 4.49
N ALA A 19 -17.54 42.87 3.71
CA ALA A 19 -18.30 41.74 3.20
C ALA A 19 -18.29 40.52 4.15
N PHE A 20 -17.45 40.51 5.18
CA PHE A 20 -17.25 39.34 6.05
C PHE A 20 -18.54 38.91 6.78
N LYS A 21 -19.34 39.85 7.30
CA LYS A 21 -20.61 39.53 7.99
C LYS A 21 -21.67 38.91 7.08
N ARG A 22 -21.73 39.32 5.81
CA ARG A 22 -22.71 38.82 4.83
C ARG A 22 -22.19 37.61 4.04
N HIS A 23 -20.88 37.33 4.11
CA HIS A 23 -20.25 36.26 3.37
C HIS A 23 -20.83 34.89 3.75
N THR A 24 -21.06 34.61 5.02
CA THR A 24 -21.53 33.30 5.52
C THR A 24 -22.86 32.87 4.89
N LEU A 25 -23.71 33.83 4.53
CA LEU A 25 -25.01 33.58 3.88
C LEU A 25 -24.91 33.49 2.35
N SER A 26 -23.79 33.89 1.77
CA SER A 26 -23.60 33.93 0.31
C SER A 26 -23.48 32.54 -0.32
N VAL A 27 -23.92 32.42 -1.58
CA VAL A 27 -23.69 31.24 -2.41
C VAL A 27 -22.18 30.93 -2.52
N VAL A 28 -21.33 31.97 -2.50
CA VAL A 28 -19.88 31.84 -2.54
C VAL A 28 -19.35 31.08 -1.32
N HIS A 29 -19.90 31.33 -0.13
CA HIS A 29 -19.53 30.59 1.08
C HIS A 29 -19.99 29.13 1.01
N LYS A 30 -21.25 28.89 0.61
CA LYS A 30 -21.80 27.53 0.45
C LYS A 30 -20.96 26.70 -0.54
N LYS A 31 -20.67 27.25 -1.73
CA LYS A 31 -19.83 26.59 -2.74
C LYS A 31 -18.39 26.43 -2.27
N GLY A 32 -17.81 27.44 -1.60
CA GLY A 32 -16.46 27.37 -1.05
C GLY A 32 -16.28 26.28 0.01
N LYS A 33 -17.27 26.13 0.91
CA LYS A 33 -17.30 25.07 1.92
C LYS A 33 -17.35 23.68 1.26
N LEU A 34 -18.20 23.52 0.25
CA LEU A 34 -18.34 22.26 -0.48
C LEU A 34 -17.06 21.88 -1.24
N ILE A 35 -16.45 22.83 -1.95
CA ILE A 35 -15.18 22.62 -2.66
C ILE A 35 -14.08 22.22 -1.67
N ARG A 36 -13.96 22.91 -0.53
CA ARG A 36 -12.99 22.57 0.50
C ARG A 36 -13.16 21.12 0.98
N ALA A 37 -14.39 20.73 1.35
CA ALA A 37 -14.68 19.38 1.82
C ALA A 37 -14.32 18.31 0.77
N MET A 38 -14.49 18.60 -0.52
CA MET A 38 -14.07 17.71 -1.60
C MET A 38 -12.54 17.72 -1.81
N LEU A 39 -11.88 18.86 -1.62
CA LEU A 39 -10.43 19.00 -1.75
C LEU A 39 -9.67 18.27 -0.63
N GLU A 40 -10.23 18.22 0.58
CA GLU A 40 -9.73 17.44 1.71
C GLU A 40 -9.63 15.93 1.39
N ARG A 41 -10.45 15.44 0.43
CA ARG A 41 -10.34 14.07 -0.10
C ARG A 41 -9.39 14.04 -1.29
N ASN A 42 -8.13 13.63 -1.08
CA ASN A 42 -7.06 13.62 -2.10
C ASN A 42 -7.43 12.92 -3.41
N CYS A 43 -8.32 11.93 -3.37
CA CYS A 43 -8.74 11.16 -4.55
C CYS A 43 -9.72 11.88 -5.49
N ILE A 44 -10.37 12.97 -5.05
CA ILE A 44 -11.34 13.68 -5.89
C ILE A 44 -10.61 14.69 -6.78
N THR A 45 -10.75 14.52 -8.10
CA THR A 45 -10.07 15.36 -9.09
C THR A 45 -10.74 16.73 -9.23
N HIS A 46 -9.99 17.75 -9.66
CA HIS A 46 -10.59 19.08 -9.91
C HIS A 46 -11.69 19.04 -10.99
N ALA A 47 -11.59 18.15 -11.97
CA ALA A 47 -12.60 17.96 -13.01
C ALA A 47 -13.89 17.32 -12.47
N GLU A 48 -13.77 16.49 -11.44
CA GLU A 48 -14.94 15.93 -10.77
C GLU A 48 -15.61 16.95 -9.86
N ILE A 49 -14.83 17.72 -9.10
CA ILE A 49 -15.34 18.83 -8.29
C ILE A 49 -16.04 19.85 -9.18
N SER A 50 -15.47 20.17 -10.34
CA SER A 50 -16.03 21.14 -11.28
C SER A 50 -17.41 20.72 -11.79
N ARG A 51 -17.57 19.44 -12.15
CA ARG A 51 -18.86 18.86 -12.57
C ARG A 51 -19.89 18.87 -11.43
N ARG A 52 -19.50 18.49 -10.21
CA ARG A 52 -20.42 18.43 -9.07
C ARG A 52 -20.88 19.81 -8.57
N VAL A 53 -20.01 20.82 -8.67
CA VAL A 53 -20.27 22.18 -8.14
C VAL A 53 -20.80 23.15 -9.21
N GLY A 54 -20.71 22.78 -10.49
CA GLY A 54 -21.08 23.64 -11.61
C GLY A 54 -20.13 24.81 -11.78
N LEU A 55 -18.82 24.55 -11.74
CA LEU A 55 -17.76 25.53 -11.99
C LEU A 55 -16.81 25.01 -13.07
N THR A 56 -15.97 25.87 -13.63
CA THR A 56 -14.89 25.42 -14.52
C THR A 56 -13.78 24.74 -13.71
N ARG A 57 -13.11 23.77 -14.32
CA ARG A 57 -11.95 23.09 -13.72
C ARG A 57 -10.86 24.07 -13.29
N GLU A 58 -10.60 25.08 -14.11
CA GLU A 58 -9.58 26.10 -13.82
C GLU A 58 -9.96 26.97 -12.62
N ARG A 59 -11.25 27.29 -12.47
CA ARG A 59 -11.72 28.02 -11.29
C ARG A 59 -11.52 27.21 -10.00
N VAL A 60 -11.80 25.91 -10.05
CA VAL A 60 -11.51 25.01 -8.92
C VAL A 60 -10.01 24.97 -8.60
N ARG A 61 -9.15 24.91 -9.61
CA ARG A 61 -7.68 24.94 -9.43
C ARG A 61 -7.22 26.22 -8.72
N GLN A 62 -7.70 27.38 -9.15
CA GLN A 62 -7.37 28.67 -8.53
C GLN A 62 -7.85 28.75 -7.07
N LEU A 63 -9.05 28.25 -6.79
CA LEU A 63 -9.60 28.22 -5.43
C LEU A 63 -8.80 27.27 -4.53
N ALA A 64 -8.44 26.08 -5.01
CA ALA A 64 -7.59 25.15 -4.28
C ALA A 64 -6.25 25.78 -3.88
N LEU A 65 -5.61 26.48 -4.82
CA LEU A 65 -4.34 27.19 -4.57
C LEU A 65 -4.51 28.29 -3.52
N LYS A 66 -5.58 29.10 -3.60
CA LYS A 66 -5.88 30.13 -2.58
C LYS A 66 -6.15 29.57 -1.19
N MET A 67 -6.70 28.35 -1.10
CA MET A 67 -7.00 27.68 0.16
C MET A 67 -5.80 26.88 0.73
N GLY A 68 -4.67 26.85 0.02
CA GLY A 68 -3.44 26.14 0.41
C GLY A 68 -3.44 24.64 0.13
N PHE A 69 -4.30 24.15 -0.78
CA PHE A 69 -4.27 22.74 -1.18
C PHE A 69 -3.19 22.48 -2.23
N ALA A 70 -2.59 21.29 -2.15
CA ALA A 70 -1.62 20.83 -3.14
C ALA A 70 -2.24 20.75 -4.54
N ASN A 71 -1.39 20.81 -5.57
CA ASN A 71 -1.83 20.70 -6.95
C ASN A 71 -2.46 19.32 -7.24
N GLY A 72 -3.20 19.22 -8.35
CA GLY A 72 -3.93 17.99 -8.69
C GLY A 72 -3.04 16.75 -8.88
N ARG A 73 -1.80 16.91 -9.36
CA ARG A 73 -0.85 15.78 -9.55
C ARG A 73 -0.38 15.24 -8.20
N SER A 74 0.01 16.13 -7.28
CA SER A 74 0.43 15.76 -5.93
C SER A 74 -0.70 15.09 -5.15
N ARG A 75 -1.92 15.63 -5.21
CA ARG A 75 -3.11 15.01 -4.58
C ARG A 75 -3.37 13.60 -5.13
N HIS A 76 -3.26 13.42 -6.43
CA HIS A 76 -3.41 12.10 -7.06
C HIS A 76 -2.29 11.13 -6.64
N ALA A 77 -1.05 11.60 -6.51
CA ALA A 77 0.05 10.78 -6.00
C ALA A 77 -0.21 10.31 -4.57
N ILE A 78 -0.67 11.20 -3.68
CA ILE A 78 -1.05 10.86 -2.29
C ILE A 78 -2.18 9.83 -2.28
N CYS A 79 -3.25 10.04 -3.05
CA CYS A 79 -4.35 9.08 -3.16
C CYS A 79 -3.88 7.69 -3.62
N ARG A 80 -3.01 7.63 -4.64
CA ARG A 80 -2.44 6.35 -5.12
C ARG A 80 -1.66 5.64 -4.02
N MET A 81 -0.87 6.38 -3.24
CA MET A 81 -0.11 5.81 -2.12
C MET A 81 -1.03 5.31 -1.00
N GLU A 82 -2.05 6.07 -0.62
CA GLU A 82 -3.05 5.66 0.38
C GLU A 82 -3.79 4.39 -0.07
N ARG A 83 -4.17 4.31 -1.35
CA ARG A 83 -4.82 3.11 -1.91
C ARG A 83 -3.89 1.90 -1.87
N ARG A 84 -2.63 2.06 -2.27
CA ARG A 84 -1.62 0.99 -2.21
C ARG A 84 -1.40 0.48 -0.79
N LYS A 85 -1.42 1.37 0.21
CA LYS A 85 -1.35 0.97 1.63
C LYS A 85 -2.56 0.13 2.06
N LYS A 86 -3.78 0.48 1.63
CA LYS A 86 -5.00 -0.29 1.96
C LYS A 86 -5.07 -1.65 1.27
N GLU A 87 -4.58 -1.73 0.03
CA GLU A 87 -4.59 -2.97 -0.75
C GLU A 87 -3.33 -3.83 -0.52
N MET A 88 -2.46 -3.42 0.40
CA MET A 88 -1.17 -4.04 0.63
C MET A 88 -1.34 -5.49 1.11
N ALA A 89 -0.55 -6.39 0.55
CA ALA A 89 -0.60 -7.80 0.94
C ALA A 89 -0.16 -7.99 2.41
N GLU A 90 -0.72 -9.03 3.05
CA GLU A 90 -0.60 -9.28 4.49
C GLU A 90 0.85 -9.35 4.99
N PHE A 91 1.79 -9.87 4.20
CA PHE A 91 3.20 -9.93 4.54
C PHE A 91 3.77 -8.55 4.89
N PHE A 92 3.40 -7.52 4.13
CA PHE A 92 3.92 -6.17 4.33
C PHE A 92 3.24 -5.47 5.51
N VAL A 93 1.98 -5.79 5.77
CA VAL A 93 1.27 -5.33 6.99
C VAL A 93 1.94 -5.94 8.21
N ALA A 94 2.21 -7.25 8.15
CA ALA A 94 2.93 -8.00 9.18
C ALA A 94 4.36 -7.48 9.39
N ALA A 95 5.06 -7.05 8.34
CA ALA A 95 6.36 -6.39 8.44
C ALA A 95 6.27 -5.02 9.13
N GLN A 96 5.29 -4.18 8.79
CA GLN A 96 5.09 -2.89 9.46
C GLN A 96 4.81 -3.06 10.96
N GLN A 97 3.95 -4.01 11.31
CA GLN A 97 3.65 -4.34 12.71
C GLN A 97 4.88 -4.78 13.50
N ARG A 98 5.86 -5.40 12.83
CA ARG A 98 7.15 -5.82 13.42
C ARG A 98 8.21 -4.70 13.43
N GLY A 99 7.86 -3.47 13.03
CA GLY A 99 8.76 -2.31 13.08
C GLY A 99 9.71 -2.17 11.87
N PHE A 100 9.43 -2.85 10.76
CA PHE A 100 10.19 -2.66 9.53
C PHE A 100 9.74 -1.42 8.76
N SER A 101 10.67 -0.72 8.11
CA SER A 101 10.33 0.35 7.17
C SER A 101 9.83 -0.26 5.86
N VAL A 102 8.57 0.00 5.52
CA VAL A 102 7.90 -0.57 4.34
C VAL A 102 7.43 0.54 3.41
N GLU A 103 7.97 0.52 2.18
CA GLU A 103 7.62 1.45 1.10
C GLU A 103 6.80 0.73 0.02
N PRO A 104 5.48 0.96 -0.07
CA PRO A 104 4.61 0.20 -0.97
C PRO A 104 4.88 0.56 -2.44
N LEU A 105 5.20 -0.44 -3.26
CA LEU A 105 5.32 -0.29 -4.71
C LEU A 105 4.03 -0.68 -5.43
N GLY A 106 3.37 -1.74 -4.95
CA GLY A 106 2.10 -2.25 -5.45
C GLY A 106 1.43 -3.19 -4.47
N ARG A 107 0.38 -3.89 -4.91
CA ARG A 107 -0.41 -4.79 -4.06
C ARG A 107 0.44 -5.90 -3.42
N LYS A 108 1.32 -6.53 -4.22
CA LYS A 108 2.14 -7.69 -3.85
C LYS A 108 3.65 -7.38 -3.84
N SER A 109 4.03 -6.11 -3.82
CA SER A 109 5.44 -5.68 -3.83
C SER A 109 5.67 -4.41 -3.04
N ALA A 110 6.76 -4.36 -2.28
CA ALA A 110 7.20 -3.21 -1.51
C ALA A 110 8.71 -3.28 -1.28
N TYR A 111 9.34 -2.14 -1.00
CA TYR A 111 10.68 -2.16 -0.42
C TYR A 111 10.57 -2.32 1.10
N ILE A 112 11.37 -3.21 1.66
CA ILE A 112 11.54 -3.36 3.11
C ILE A 112 13.02 -3.12 3.42
N ASN A 113 13.32 -2.07 4.20
CA ASN A 113 14.70 -1.66 4.48
C ASN A 113 15.56 -1.56 3.20
N GLY A 114 15.00 -1.00 2.12
CA GLY A 114 15.68 -0.85 0.82
C GLY A 114 15.74 -2.10 -0.06
N LYS A 115 15.29 -3.27 0.41
CA LYS A 115 15.25 -4.52 -0.38
C LYS A 115 13.91 -4.71 -1.07
N LEU A 116 13.90 -5.01 -2.37
CA LEU A 116 12.68 -5.27 -3.12
C LEU A 116 12.08 -6.62 -2.70
N CYS A 117 10.96 -6.54 -1.99
CA CYS A 117 10.25 -7.69 -1.46
C CYS A 117 8.96 -7.95 -2.23
N VAL A 118 8.64 -9.22 -2.51
CA VAL A 118 7.40 -9.63 -3.18
C VAL A 118 6.67 -10.70 -2.39
N GLN A 119 5.33 -10.65 -2.39
CA GLN A 119 4.50 -11.72 -1.81
C GLN A 119 3.93 -12.63 -2.90
N ARG A 120 4.00 -13.95 -2.66
CA ARG A 120 3.29 -15.01 -3.40
C ARG A 120 2.50 -15.89 -2.43
N ASN A 121 1.69 -16.78 -2.96
CA ASN A 121 1.00 -17.78 -2.16
C ASN A 121 1.66 -19.13 -2.43
N ALA A 122 1.85 -19.93 -1.38
CA ALA A 122 2.11 -21.35 -1.52
C ALA A 122 0.77 -22.08 -1.63
N CYS A 123 0.75 -23.17 -2.38
CA CYS A 123 -0.45 -23.99 -2.56
C CYS A 123 -0.18 -25.41 -2.08
N TRP A 124 -1.19 -26.05 -1.50
CA TRP A 124 -1.14 -27.49 -1.26
C TRP A 124 -1.25 -28.24 -2.58
N HIS A 125 -0.40 -29.24 -2.76
CA HIS A 125 -0.48 -30.21 -3.84
C HIS A 125 -0.43 -31.61 -3.25
N ALA A 126 -1.39 -32.44 -3.63
CA ALA A 126 -1.30 -33.88 -3.42
C ALA A 126 -0.33 -34.46 -4.45
N MET A 127 0.72 -35.14 -3.97
CA MET A 127 1.61 -35.93 -4.82
C MET A 127 1.55 -37.39 -4.39
N GLY A 128 1.45 -38.29 -5.37
CA GLY A 128 1.32 -39.70 -5.10
C GLY A 128 0.64 -40.47 -6.22
N ASN A 129 0.84 -41.78 -6.23
CA ASN A 129 0.08 -42.71 -7.07
C ASN A 129 -1.04 -43.25 -6.17
N GLY A 130 -2.26 -43.46 -6.67
CA GLY A 130 -3.52 -43.62 -5.90
C GLY A 130 -3.58 -44.55 -4.67
N LYS A 131 -2.52 -45.28 -4.31
CA LYS A 131 -2.34 -45.99 -3.04
C LYS A 131 -1.65 -45.17 -1.93
N HIS A 132 -0.84 -44.17 -2.27
CA HIS A 132 -0.13 -43.30 -1.31
C HIS A 132 -0.10 -41.85 -1.80
N THR A 133 -1.03 -41.04 -1.30
CA THR A 133 -1.08 -39.59 -1.55
C THR A 133 -0.52 -38.83 -0.35
N TYR A 134 0.43 -37.94 -0.61
CA TYR A 134 1.05 -37.07 0.38
C TYR A 134 0.81 -35.61 0.01
N THR A 135 0.56 -34.78 1.02
CA THR A 135 0.30 -33.35 0.82
C THR A 135 1.60 -32.56 0.97
N PHE A 136 2.02 -31.88 -0.09
CA PHE A 136 3.21 -31.02 -0.10
C PHE A 136 2.82 -29.56 -0.34
N LEU A 137 3.60 -28.64 0.22
CA LEU A 137 3.55 -27.24 -0.21
C LEU A 137 4.33 -27.07 -1.49
N SER A 138 3.68 -26.52 -2.51
CA SER A 138 4.31 -26.13 -3.76
C SER A 138 4.52 -24.63 -3.80
N ILE A 139 5.72 -24.22 -4.20
CA ILE A 139 6.09 -22.84 -4.44
C ILE A 139 6.70 -22.69 -5.84
N ARG A 140 6.30 -21.64 -6.53
CA ARG A 140 6.83 -21.29 -7.85
C ARG A 140 7.67 -20.01 -7.77
N GLN A 141 8.77 -19.98 -8.52
CA GLN A 141 9.61 -18.80 -8.62
C GLN A 141 8.79 -17.60 -9.15
N PRO A 142 8.93 -16.41 -8.54
CA PRO A 142 8.35 -15.19 -9.08
C PRO A 142 8.99 -14.82 -10.43
N LEU A 143 8.17 -14.47 -11.42
CA LEU A 143 8.61 -13.99 -12.74
C LEU A 143 9.06 -12.51 -12.74
N VAL A 144 9.05 -11.85 -11.58
CA VAL A 144 9.42 -10.45 -11.42
C VAL A 144 10.78 -10.34 -10.76
N LYS A 145 11.46 -9.20 -10.87
CA LYS A 145 12.67 -8.93 -10.10
C LYS A 145 12.33 -8.82 -8.60
N PHE A 146 13.16 -9.40 -7.74
CA PHE A 146 13.05 -9.32 -6.28
C PHE A 146 14.40 -9.63 -5.64
N ASP A 147 14.61 -9.09 -4.43
CA ASP A 147 15.71 -9.46 -3.56
C ASP A 147 15.26 -10.53 -2.56
N ILE A 148 14.01 -10.43 -2.08
CA ILE A 148 13.38 -11.37 -1.13
C ILE A 148 11.95 -11.69 -1.60
N CYS A 149 11.57 -12.97 -1.54
CA CYS A 149 10.21 -13.42 -1.80
C CYS A 149 9.63 -14.07 -0.55
N ALA A 150 8.44 -13.64 -0.16
CA ALA A 150 7.65 -14.23 0.89
C ALA A 150 6.48 -15.03 0.28
N TRP A 151 6.45 -16.34 0.49
CA TRP A 151 5.28 -17.16 0.17
C TRP A 151 4.40 -17.24 1.41
N LYS A 152 3.18 -16.71 1.31
CA LYS A 152 2.13 -16.93 2.30
C LYS A 152 1.71 -18.39 2.23
N LEU A 153 1.87 -19.08 3.35
CA LEU A 153 1.46 -20.46 3.54
C LEU A 153 -0.05 -20.51 3.85
N PRO A 154 -0.72 -21.65 3.59
CA PRO A 154 -2.14 -21.83 3.88
C PRO A 154 -2.51 -21.65 5.36
N ASP A 155 -1.57 -21.92 6.28
CA ASP A 155 -1.73 -21.73 7.72
C ASP A 155 -1.53 -20.28 8.19
N GLY A 156 -1.24 -19.35 7.26
CA GLY A 156 -1.03 -17.93 7.54
C GLY A 156 0.42 -17.52 7.80
N ARG A 157 1.34 -18.47 7.96
CA ARG A 157 2.78 -18.17 8.08
C ARG A 157 3.40 -17.76 6.75
N PHE A 158 4.63 -17.26 6.79
CA PHE A 158 5.41 -16.89 5.61
C PHE A 158 6.69 -17.72 5.51
N LEU A 159 6.91 -18.32 4.34
CA LEU A 159 8.23 -18.77 3.91
C LEU A 159 8.97 -17.60 3.29
N ILE A 160 10.08 -17.16 3.89
CA ILE A 160 10.82 -15.96 3.47
C ILE A 160 12.17 -16.39 2.91
N LEU A 161 12.36 -16.30 1.59
CA LEU A 161 13.61 -16.67 0.93
C LEU A 161 14.27 -15.48 0.23
N PRO A 162 15.60 -15.32 0.35
CA PRO A 162 16.35 -14.42 -0.50
C PRO A 162 16.46 -15.00 -1.91
N ARG A 163 16.62 -14.14 -2.92
CA ARG A 163 16.73 -14.51 -4.34
C ARG A 163 17.73 -15.64 -4.61
N LYS A 164 18.86 -15.65 -3.89
CA LYS A 164 19.92 -16.66 -4.01
C LYS A 164 19.49 -18.10 -3.67
N LEU A 165 18.41 -18.28 -2.91
CA LEU A 165 17.85 -19.61 -2.57
C LEU A 165 16.64 -19.97 -3.45
N VAL A 166 16.36 -19.18 -4.50
CA VAL A 166 15.27 -19.40 -5.44
C VAL A 166 15.87 -19.66 -6.82
N ASP A 167 16.51 -20.82 -6.94
CA ASP A 167 17.17 -21.37 -8.13
C ASP A 167 16.31 -22.40 -8.89
N PHE A 168 15.10 -22.65 -8.40
CA PHE A 168 14.12 -23.55 -9.00
C PHE A 168 13.08 -22.79 -9.81
N ALA A 169 12.51 -23.42 -10.85
CA ALA A 169 11.30 -22.91 -11.49
C ALA A 169 10.07 -23.13 -10.58
N GLN A 170 9.94 -24.34 -10.03
CA GLN A 170 8.95 -24.74 -9.04
C GLN A 170 9.58 -25.80 -8.12
N THR A 171 9.23 -25.78 -6.84
CA THR A 171 9.64 -26.83 -5.89
C THR A 171 8.50 -27.16 -4.95
N SER A 172 8.51 -28.40 -4.44
CA SER A 172 7.53 -28.91 -3.50
C SER A 172 8.26 -29.48 -2.27
N PHE A 173 7.75 -29.20 -1.09
CA PHE A 173 8.33 -29.69 0.16
C PHE A 173 7.25 -29.88 1.23
N ASN A 174 7.51 -30.78 2.18
CA ASN A 174 6.60 -31.00 3.29
C ASN A 174 6.87 -29.94 4.38
N PRO A 175 5.88 -29.15 4.83
CA PRO A 175 6.06 -28.21 5.94
C PRO A 175 6.30 -28.86 7.30
N GLU A 176 5.83 -30.09 7.51
CA GLU A 176 5.88 -30.77 8.81
C GLU A 176 7.11 -31.67 8.93
N LYS A 177 7.66 -31.78 10.15
CA LYS A 177 8.69 -32.79 10.44
C LYS A 177 8.03 -34.16 10.41
N THR A 178 8.18 -34.87 9.30
CA THR A 178 7.80 -36.29 9.18
C THR A 178 9.06 -37.15 9.25
N ASP A 179 8.98 -38.25 9.99
CA ASP A 179 10.02 -39.30 9.97
C ASP A 179 10.10 -40.00 8.60
N TYR A 180 9.06 -39.86 7.79
CA TYR A 180 9.07 -40.21 6.39
C TYR A 180 9.91 -39.22 5.59
N LEU A 181 11.11 -39.67 5.19
CA LEU A 181 11.90 -39.15 4.09
C LEU A 181 11.15 -39.38 2.78
N GLY A 182 10.11 -38.58 2.51
CA GLY A 182 9.43 -38.59 1.21
C GLY A 182 10.46 -38.33 0.10
N THR A 183 10.49 -39.22 -0.90
CA THR A 183 11.36 -39.27 -2.09
C THR A 183 12.66 -38.46 -1.99
N ASN A 184 13.81 -39.18 -1.92
CA ASN A 184 15.24 -38.81 -1.87
C ASN A 184 15.73 -37.45 -2.43
N SER A 185 14.90 -36.62 -3.06
CA SER A 185 15.22 -35.38 -3.75
C SER A 185 14.56 -34.12 -3.18
N SER A 186 13.66 -34.21 -2.18
CA SER A 186 12.96 -33.02 -1.67
C SER A 186 13.64 -32.40 -0.44
N SER A 187 14.65 -31.56 -0.67
CA SER A 187 15.39 -30.86 0.39
C SER A 187 14.47 -30.04 1.30
N HIS A 188 14.36 -30.43 2.58
CA HIS A 188 13.47 -29.82 3.57
C HIS A 188 14.03 -28.57 4.25
N TYR A 189 15.21 -28.10 3.82
CA TYR A 189 15.90 -26.95 4.42
C TYR A 189 15.08 -25.64 4.38
N TYR A 190 14.10 -25.54 3.47
CA TYR A 190 13.18 -24.40 3.42
C TYR A 190 12.40 -24.16 4.72
N ARG A 191 12.24 -25.19 5.57
CA ARG A 191 11.59 -25.05 6.89
C ARG A 191 12.32 -24.05 7.79
N ASP A 192 13.64 -23.97 7.69
CA ASP A 192 14.47 -23.05 8.49
C ASP A 192 14.25 -21.58 8.12
N TYR A 193 13.52 -21.35 7.02
CA TYR A 193 13.18 -20.05 6.46
C TYR A 193 11.72 -19.64 6.72
N PHE A 194 10.96 -20.45 7.44
CA PHE A 194 9.65 -20.03 7.95
C PHE A 194 9.81 -18.89 8.95
N GLU A 195 9.03 -17.82 8.75
CA GLU A 195 9.04 -16.62 9.57
C GLU A 195 10.45 -16.05 9.78
N LYS A 196 11.37 -16.25 8.81
CA LYS A 196 12.76 -15.79 8.91
C LYS A 196 12.89 -14.30 8.61
N TRP A 197 12.20 -13.47 9.42
CA TRP A 197 12.15 -12.01 9.29
C TRP A 197 13.52 -11.35 9.35
N THR A 198 14.49 -11.97 10.01
CA THR A 198 15.87 -11.46 10.12
C THR A 198 16.56 -11.29 8.75
N LEU A 199 16.09 -11.97 7.70
CA LEU A 199 16.59 -11.78 6.34
C LEU A 199 16.27 -10.38 5.77
N LEU A 200 15.23 -9.73 6.29
CA LEU A 200 14.86 -8.36 5.94
C LEU A 200 15.79 -7.32 6.59
N GLY A 201 16.73 -7.75 7.44
CA GLY A 201 17.59 -6.89 8.25
C GLY A 201 17.02 -6.68 9.65
N GLY A 202 17.54 -5.67 10.36
CA GLY A 202 16.99 -5.25 11.65
C GLY A 202 15.76 -4.35 11.50
N PRO A 203 14.81 -4.38 12.44
CA PRO A 203 13.79 -3.35 12.53
C PRO A 203 14.47 -1.99 12.77
N HIS A 204 13.91 -0.91 12.23
CA HIS A 204 14.41 0.42 12.54
C HIS A 204 14.03 0.74 13.99
N THR A 205 14.99 0.61 14.91
CA THR A 205 14.87 1.25 16.23
C THR A 205 15.14 2.73 16.02
N SER A 206 14.08 3.52 15.98
CA SER A 206 14.18 4.96 16.18
C SER A 206 14.84 5.17 17.55
N LYS A 207 16.09 5.65 17.56
CA LYS A 207 16.66 6.31 18.75
C LYS A 207 16.10 7.72 18.82
#